data_AF-A0A3D4A2S4-F1
#
_entry.id   AF-A0A3D4A2S4-F1
#
_cell.length_a   1.000
_cell.length_b   1.000
_cell.length_c   1.000
_cell.angle_alpha   90.00
_cell.angle_beta   90.00
_cell.angle_gamma   90.00
#
_symmetry.space_group_name_H-M   'P 1'
#
loop_
_entity.id
_entity.type
_entity.pdbx_description
1 polymer ?
#
loop_
_entity_poly.entity_id
_entity_poly.type
_entity_poly.pdbx_seq_one_letter_code
_entity_poly.pdbx_strand_id
1 'polypeptide(L)'
;MDPRMDNTLSRKDKLTGATVPVGFDFTWHMRRLCEHICNDVPEMHHIDMCRVAISFSQARKSVRHGLHASLTPMRFEGGAETGERNGTEYRAQRLYDATGMEMLYILRFYLPRFQNEPFGEKLTTIFHELWHISPQFDGDLRRHEGRCYIHSQSEAEYDAHAAR
;
A
#
# COMPACT_ATOMS: atom_id res chain seq x y z
N MET A 1 -17.82 10.04 -43.58
CA MET A 1 -16.56 9.34 -43.24
C MET A 1 -15.80 10.28 -42.34
N ASP A 2 -15.84 10.04 -41.03
CA ASP A 2 -15.03 10.75 -40.05
C ASP A 2 -14.54 9.70 -39.05
N PRO A 3 -13.27 9.27 -39.13
CA PRO A 3 -12.72 8.31 -38.19
C PRO A 3 -12.44 9.07 -36.90
N ARG A 4 -13.31 8.89 -35.90
CA ARG A 4 -13.00 9.24 -34.51
C ARG A 4 -11.63 8.65 -34.21
N MET A 5 -10.63 9.51 -34.06
CA MET A 5 -9.31 9.11 -33.60
C MET A 5 -9.47 8.54 -32.20
N ASP A 6 -9.50 7.21 -32.13
CA ASP A 6 -9.35 6.43 -30.93
C ASP A 6 -7.92 6.66 -30.41
N ASN A 7 -7.74 7.75 -29.65
CA ASN A 7 -6.50 8.07 -28.98
C ASN A 7 -6.53 7.53 -27.54
N THR A 8 -7.03 6.30 -27.35
CA THR A 8 -6.90 5.62 -26.07
C THR A 8 -5.47 5.12 -25.96
N LEU A 9 -4.57 6.01 -25.53
CA LEU A 9 -3.21 5.64 -25.13
C LEU A 9 -3.33 4.38 -24.26
N SER A 10 -2.45 3.41 -24.47
CA SER A 10 -2.46 2.14 -23.74
C SER A 10 -1.06 1.86 -23.19
N ARG A 11 -0.98 1.20 -22.04
CA ARG A 11 0.30 0.85 -21.39
C ARG A 11 0.30 -0.61 -20.93
N LYS A 12 1.50 -1.17 -20.70
CA LYS A 12 1.65 -2.48 -20.07
C LYS A 12 1.57 -2.35 -18.55
N ASP A 13 0.67 -3.11 -17.93
CA ASP A 13 0.59 -3.26 -16.49
C ASP A 13 1.82 -4.02 -15.96
N LYS A 14 2.49 -3.49 -14.94
CA LYS A 14 3.76 -4.04 -14.44
C LYS A 14 3.59 -5.31 -13.61
N LEU A 15 2.41 -5.56 -13.03
CA LEU A 15 2.13 -6.76 -12.24
C LEU A 15 1.69 -7.93 -13.12
N THR A 16 0.80 -7.66 -14.07
CA THR A 16 0.10 -8.69 -14.85
C THR A 16 0.64 -8.82 -16.28
N GLY A 17 1.38 -7.83 -16.78
CA GLY A 17 1.85 -7.75 -18.17
C GLY A 17 0.77 -7.39 -19.19
N ALA A 18 -0.48 -7.17 -18.77
CA ALA A 18 -1.62 -6.89 -19.65
C ALA A 18 -1.56 -5.48 -20.26
N THR A 19 -2.15 -5.30 -21.44
CA THR A 19 -2.33 -3.96 -22.06
C THR A 19 -3.59 -3.33 -21.51
N VAL A 20 -3.48 -2.14 -20.89
CA VAL A 20 -4.61 -1.43 -20.25
C VAL A 20 -4.76 -0.01 -20.80
N PRO A 21 -5.99 0.55 -20.86
CA PRO A 21 -6.22 1.96 -21.23
C PRO A 21 -5.44 2.92 -20.31
N VAL A 22 -5.10 4.10 -20.83
CA VAL A 22 -4.59 5.23 -20.03
C VAL A 22 -5.74 5.88 -19.25
N GLY A 23 -6.31 5.09 -18.35
CA GLY A 23 -7.04 5.61 -17.20
C GLY A 23 -6.06 5.99 -16.10
N PHE A 24 -6.57 6.58 -15.02
CA PHE A 24 -5.78 6.83 -13.82
C PHE A 24 -5.30 5.50 -13.23
N ASP A 25 -3.99 5.24 -13.30
CA ASP A 25 -3.39 4.09 -12.62
C ASP A 25 -3.21 4.40 -11.13
N PHE A 26 -4.27 4.12 -10.37
CA PHE A 26 -4.28 4.29 -8.93
C PHE A 26 -3.11 3.58 -8.24
N THR A 27 -2.82 2.32 -8.59
CA THR A 27 -1.79 1.55 -7.86
C THR A 27 -0.39 2.04 -8.17
N TRP A 28 -0.11 2.52 -9.39
CA TRP A 28 1.17 3.15 -9.70
C TRP A 28 1.35 4.50 -9.02
N HIS A 29 0.31 5.34 -8.98
CA HIS A 29 0.40 6.61 -8.27
C HIS A 29 0.57 6.42 -6.76
N MET A 30 -0.16 5.48 -6.17
CA MET A 30 0.02 5.11 -4.77
C MET A 30 1.42 4.53 -4.49
N ARG A 31 1.93 3.67 -5.37
CA ARG A 31 3.31 3.17 -5.28
C ARG A 31 4.32 4.32 -5.23
N ARG A 32 4.23 5.27 -6.16
CA ARG A 32 5.15 6.42 -6.22
C ARG A 32 5.08 7.31 -4.98
N LEU A 33 3.88 7.53 -4.46
CA LEU A 33 3.69 8.28 -3.22
C LEU A 33 4.35 7.57 -2.03
N CYS A 34 4.13 6.26 -1.88
CA CYS A 34 4.78 5.48 -0.84
C CYS A 34 6.31 5.45 -1.01
N GLU A 35 6.82 5.30 -2.23
CA GLU A 35 8.26 5.38 -2.53
C GLU A 35 8.85 6.73 -2.11
N HIS A 36 8.16 7.83 -2.39
CA HIS A 36 8.58 9.17 -1.97
C HIS A 36 8.62 9.28 -0.44
N ILE A 37 7.55 8.87 0.25
CA ILE A 37 7.50 8.86 1.73
C ILE A 37 8.64 8.04 2.32
N CYS A 38 8.87 6.82 1.81
CA CYS A 38 9.94 5.94 2.30
C CYS A 38 11.35 6.46 1.98
N ASN A 39 11.52 7.38 1.04
CA ASN A 39 12.81 8.01 0.77
C ASN A 39 13.04 9.26 1.62
N ASP A 40 11.99 9.99 1.99
CA ASP A 40 12.12 11.30 2.65
C ASP A 40 11.89 11.25 4.17
N VAL A 41 11.18 10.24 4.68
CA VAL A 41 10.84 10.12 6.10
C VAL A 41 11.75 9.08 6.77
N PRO A 42 12.70 9.50 7.65
CA PRO A 42 13.73 8.62 8.22
C PRO A 42 13.17 7.35 8.88
N GLU A 43 12.05 7.46 9.57
CA GLU A 43 11.42 6.34 10.27
C GLU A 43 10.90 5.26 9.30
N MET A 44 10.71 5.59 8.03
CA MET A 44 10.21 4.72 6.97
C MET A 44 11.30 4.25 5.99
N HIS A 45 12.54 4.71 6.14
CA HIS A 45 13.68 4.36 5.26
C HIS A 45 13.99 2.86 5.19
N HIS A 46 13.60 2.09 6.22
CA HIS A 46 13.79 0.64 6.26
C HIS A 46 12.89 -0.13 5.27
N ILE A 47 11.89 0.53 4.67
CA ILE A 47 10.88 -0.10 3.82
C ILE A 47 11.37 -0.11 2.37
N ASP A 48 11.61 -1.29 1.82
CA ASP A 48 11.87 -1.45 0.38
C ASP A 48 10.55 -1.65 -0.38
N MET A 49 10.08 -0.57 -1.00
CA MET A 49 8.84 -0.60 -1.79
C MET A 49 8.89 -1.56 -2.99
N CYS A 50 10.07 -2.03 -3.45
CA CYS A 50 10.14 -3.06 -4.49
C CYS A 50 9.55 -4.41 -4.03
N ARG A 51 9.45 -4.64 -2.71
CA ARG A 51 8.89 -5.86 -2.11
C ARG A 51 7.54 -5.64 -1.44
N VAL A 52 6.90 -4.48 -1.66
CA VAL A 52 5.55 -4.17 -1.21
C VAL A 52 4.60 -4.14 -2.40
N ALA A 53 3.69 -5.10 -2.51
CA ALA A 53 2.66 -5.09 -3.54
C ALA A 53 1.60 -4.03 -3.24
N ILE A 54 1.28 -3.17 -4.21
CA ILE A 54 0.17 -2.21 -4.10
C ILE A 54 -1.05 -2.78 -4.80
N SER A 55 -2.17 -2.82 -4.10
CA SER A 55 -3.44 -3.30 -4.64
C SER A 55 -4.61 -2.43 -4.21
N PHE A 56 -5.77 -2.65 -4.82
CA PHE A 56 -7.02 -2.10 -4.32
C PHE A 56 -8.12 -3.16 -4.33
N SER A 57 -9.16 -2.93 -3.52
CA SER A 57 -10.40 -3.67 -3.53
C SER A 57 -11.58 -2.73 -3.60
N GLN A 58 -12.65 -3.14 -4.27
CA GLN A 58 -13.89 -2.38 -4.27
C GLN A 58 -14.65 -2.62 -2.96
N ALA A 59 -14.88 -1.55 -2.20
CA ALA A 59 -15.74 -1.55 -1.04
C ALA A 59 -17.22 -1.67 -1.49
N ARG A 60 -17.97 -2.59 -0.88
CA ARG A 60 -19.39 -2.82 -1.20
C ARG A 60 -20.30 -1.61 -0.93
N LYS A 61 -19.87 -0.70 -0.06
CA LYS A 61 -20.60 0.53 0.30
C LYS A 61 -19.62 1.70 0.37
N SER A 62 -20.00 2.85 -0.16
CA SER A 62 -19.23 4.11 -0.16
C SER A 62 -19.28 4.89 1.17
N VAL A 63 -19.71 4.26 2.26
CA VAL A 63 -19.78 4.88 3.58
C VAL A 63 -18.38 5.18 4.12
N ARG A 64 -18.23 6.32 4.82
CA ARG A 64 -16.96 6.74 5.44
C ARG A 64 -16.47 5.80 6.54
N HIS A 65 -17.37 5.10 7.22
CA HIS A 65 -16.99 4.17 8.29
C HIS A 65 -16.51 2.82 7.74
N GLY A 66 -15.32 2.39 8.19
CA GLY A 66 -14.75 1.07 7.97
C GLY A 66 -13.32 1.13 7.43
N LEU A 67 -12.83 0.01 6.88
CA LEU A 67 -11.44 -0.13 6.44
C LEU A 67 -11.17 0.69 5.18
N HIS A 68 -10.17 1.58 5.24
CA HIS A 68 -9.75 2.46 4.14
C HIS A 68 -8.52 1.95 3.42
N ALA A 69 -7.56 1.45 4.18
CA ALA A 69 -6.45 0.67 3.69
C ALA A 69 -6.18 -0.49 4.65
N SER A 70 -5.35 -1.44 4.24
CA SER A 70 -4.84 -2.50 5.10
C SER A 70 -3.52 -3.03 4.59
N LEU A 71 -2.60 -3.30 5.51
CA LEU A 71 -1.37 -4.02 5.26
C LEU A 71 -1.52 -5.52 5.58
N THR A 72 -1.26 -6.37 4.59
CA THR A 72 -1.18 -7.83 4.80
C THR A 72 0.29 -8.26 4.84
N PRO A 73 0.77 -8.84 5.95
CA PRO A 73 2.10 -9.45 6.02
C PRO A 73 2.12 -10.77 5.25
N MET A 74 3.24 -11.08 4.59
CA MET A 74 3.45 -12.35 3.86
C MET A 74 4.37 -13.30 4.62
N ARG A 75 4.65 -13.01 5.89
CA ARG A 75 5.34 -13.88 6.85
C ARG A 75 4.62 -13.91 8.19
N PHE A 76 4.95 -14.91 8.98
CA PHE A 76 4.59 -15.02 10.39
C PHE A 76 5.62 -14.31 11.26
N GLU A 77 5.55 -14.56 12.57
CA GLU A 77 6.41 -13.98 13.58
C GLU A 77 7.89 -14.00 13.21
N GLY A 78 8.53 -12.83 13.27
CA GLY A 78 9.96 -12.68 13.00
C GLY A 78 10.36 -13.06 11.57
N GLY A 79 9.46 -12.90 10.60
CA GLY A 79 9.72 -13.21 9.20
C GLY A 79 9.60 -14.70 8.85
N ALA A 80 9.06 -15.53 9.74
CA ALA A 80 8.94 -16.97 9.52
C ALA A 80 7.99 -17.31 8.35
N GLU A 81 8.35 -18.31 7.54
CA GLU A 81 7.49 -18.78 6.44
C GLU A 81 6.30 -19.62 6.95
N THR A 82 6.47 -20.24 8.12
CA THR A 82 5.43 -21.01 8.80
C THR A 82 5.11 -20.43 10.17
N GLY A 83 3.91 -20.72 10.66
CA GLY A 83 3.47 -20.33 11.99
C GLY A 83 2.36 -21.24 12.48
N GLU A 84 2.29 -21.43 13.80
CA GLU A 84 1.26 -22.25 14.42
C GLU A 84 0.03 -21.40 14.76
N ARG A 85 -1.16 -21.90 14.41
CA ARG A 85 -2.44 -21.31 14.81
C ARG A 85 -3.38 -22.40 15.28
N ASN A 86 -3.79 -22.34 16.54
CA ASN A 86 -4.68 -23.33 17.17
C ASN A 86 -4.17 -24.78 17.00
N GLY A 87 -2.88 -25.03 17.23
CA GLY A 87 -2.29 -26.38 17.11
C GLY A 87 -2.04 -26.85 15.67
N THR A 88 -2.32 -26.01 14.66
CA THR A 88 -2.10 -26.33 13.25
C THR A 88 -1.02 -25.44 12.66
N GLU A 89 -0.03 -26.04 12.00
CA GLU A 89 0.99 -25.28 11.26
C GLU A 89 0.40 -24.77 9.93
N TYR A 90 0.61 -23.49 9.67
CA TYR A 90 0.28 -22.84 8.41
C TYR A 90 1.53 -22.33 7.74
N ARG A 91 1.52 -22.29 6.40
CA ARG A 91 2.55 -21.64 5.58
C ARG A 91 1.94 -20.48 4.81
N ALA A 92 2.60 -19.33 4.81
CA ALA A 92 2.17 -18.19 4.02
C ALA A 92 2.43 -18.48 2.53
N GLN A 93 1.46 -18.18 1.66
CA GLN A 93 1.68 -18.28 0.23
C GLN A 93 2.73 -17.26 -0.21
N ARG A 94 3.73 -17.69 -0.96
CA ARG A 94 4.74 -16.79 -1.54
C ARG A 94 4.16 -16.09 -2.77
N LEU A 95 4.31 -14.77 -2.83
CA LEU A 95 3.84 -13.93 -3.92
C LEU A 95 5.05 -13.34 -4.64
N TYR A 96 5.07 -13.42 -5.96
CA TYR A 96 6.12 -12.86 -6.80
C TYR A 96 5.54 -11.89 -7.82
N ASP A 97 6.30 -10.87 -8.18
CA ASP A 97 5.97 -10.04 -9.33
C ASP A 97 6.38 -10.71 -10.66
N ALA A 98 6.13 -10.02 -11.77
CA ALA A 98 6.46 -10.50 -13.11
C ALA A 98 7.97 -10.68 -13.38
N THR A 99 8.83 -10.09 -12.55
CA THR A 99 10.29 -10.22 -12.63
C THR A 99 10.85 -11.34 -11.75
N GLY A 100 10.00 -11.95 -10.91
CA GLY A 100 10.39 -12.96 -9.93
C GLY A 100 10.82 -12.38 -8.57
N MET A 101 10.60 -11.08 -8.32
CA MET A 101 10.85 -10.48 -7.01
C MET A 101 9.75 -10.93 -6.03
N GLU A 102 10.16 -11.42 -4.85
CA GLU A 102 9.19 -11.82 -3.82
C GLU A 102 8.64 -10.62 -3.05
N MET A 103 7.31 -10.56 -2.96
CA MET A 103 6.56 -9.58 -2.19
C MET A 103 6.45 -10.03 -0.73
N LEU A 104 6.87 -9.17 0.19
CA LEU A 104 6.78 -9.39 1.64
C LEU A 104 5.53 -8.79 2.26
N TYR A 105 4.91 -7.82 1.57
CA TYR A 105 3.72 -7.14 2.05
C TYR A 105 2.74 -6.89 0.91
N ILE A 106 1.45 -6.82 1.23
CA ILE A 106 0.41 -6.31 0.33
C ILE A 106 -0.25 -5.11 1.01
N LEU A 107 -0.01 -3.91 0.49
CA LEU A 107 -0.73 -2.70 0.87
C LEU A 107 -1.96 -2.55 -0.04
N ARG A 108 -3.15 -2.65 0.57
CA ARG A 108 -4.42 -2.65 -0.13
C ARG A 108 -5.25 -1.43 0.22
N PHE A 109 -5.78 -0.74 -0.77
CA PHE A 109 -6.70 0.39 -0.60
C PHE A 109 -8.15 0.00 -0.93
N TYR A 110 -9.12 0.48 -0.17
CA TYR A 110 -10.54 0.17 -0.35
C TYR A 110 -11.26 1.34 -1.04
N LEU A 111 -11.59 1.17 -2.32
CA LEU A 111 -12.20 2.20 -3.15
C LEU A 111 -13.74 2.06 -3.21
N PRO A 112 -14.52 3.16 -3.25
CA PRO A 112 -14.07 4.55 -3.33
C PRO A 112 -13.84 5.19 -1.96
N ARG A 113 -13.87 4.44 -0.83
CA ARG A 113 -13.79 5.03 0.52
C ARG A 113 -12.53 5.86 0.70
N PHE A 114 -11.37 5.23 0.48
CA PHE A 114 -10.08 5.91 0.54
C PHE A 114 -10.02 7.09 -0.44
N GLN A 115 -10.54 6.92 -1.66
CA GLN A 115 -10.56 8.00 -2.65
C GLN A 115 -11.40 9.20 -2.23
N ASN A 116 -12.45 8.98 -1.46
CA ASN A 116 -13.37 10.02 -1.00
C ASN A 116 -12.93 10.67 0.32
N GLU A 117 -11.87 10.19 0.96
CA GLU A 117 -11.30 10.84 2.14
C GLU A 117 -10.64 12.19 1.79
N PRO A 118 -10.68 13.18 2.70
CA PRO A 118 -9.89 14.39 2.60
C PRO A 118 -8.40 14.08 2.44
N PHE A 119 -7.65 15.03 1.89
CA PHE A 119 -6.22 14.85 1.62
C PHE A 119 -5.42 14.46 2.88
N GLY A 120 -5.59 15.18 3.98
CA GLY A 120 -4.91 14.88 5.25
C GLY A 120 -5.20 13.48 5.77
N GLU A 121 -6.46 13.06 5.74
CA GLU A 121 -6.87 11.72 6.19
C GLU A 121 -6.32 10.60 5.30
N LYS A 122 -6.17 10.84 3.99
CA LYS A 122 -5.49 9.91 3.08
C LYS A 122 -4.03 9.73 3.48
N LEU A 123 -3.32 10.83 3.75
CA LEU A 123 -1.93 10.77 4.18
C LEU A 123 -1.81 10.02 5.50
N THR A 124 -2.60 10.40 6.51
CA THR A 124 -2.64 9.70 7.81
C THR A 124 -2.83 8.20 7.64
N THR A 125 -3.80 7.80 6.80
CA THR A 125 -4.03 6.37 6.48
C THR A 125 -2.81 5.71 5.86
N ILE A 126 -2.15 6.33 4.87
CA ILE A 126 -0.95 5.77 4.24
C ILE A 126 0.18 5.63 5.27
N PHE A 127 0.42 6.67 6.07
CA PHE A 127 1.45 6.67 7.10
C PHE A 127 1.20 5.58 8.14
N HIS A 128 -0.05 5.38 8.57
CA HIS A 128 -0.44 4.29 9.47
C HIS A 128 -0.10 2.92 8.91
N GLU A 129 -0.49 2.66 7.67
CA GLU A 129 -0.24 1.34 7.08
C GLU A 129 1.25 1.10 6.84
N LEU A 130 2.01 2.10 6.39
CA LEU A 130 3.46 1.96 6.25
C LEU A 130 4.14 1.75 7.61
N TRP A 131 3.67 2.41 8.67
CA TRP A 131 4.21 2.22 10.03
C TRP A 131 4.02 0.80 10.57
N HIS A 132 2.98 0.09 10.12
CA HIS A 132 2.76 -1.30 10.47
C HIS A 132 3.81 -2.26 9.91
N ILE A 133 4.62 -1.85 8.92
CA ILE A 133 5.74 -2.64 8.44
C ILE A 133 6.77 -2.82 9.55
N SER A 134 7.24 -4.06 9.70
CA SER A 134 8.26 -4.43 10.68
C SER A 134 9.55 -3.62 10.45
N PRO A 135 10.19 -3.07 11.50
CA PRO A 135 11.48 -2.40 11.39
C PRO A 135 12.57 -3.24 10.71
N GLN A 136 12.47 -4.56 10.80
CA GLN A 136 13.40 -5.52 10.18
C GLN A 136 13.09 -5.78 8.70
N PHE A 137 11.95 -5.31 8.20
CA PHE A 137 11.46 -5.52 6.84
C PHE A 137 11.49 -7.00 6.41
N ASP A 138 11.03 -7.87 7.30
CA ASP A 138 11.11 -9.33 7.19
C ASP A 138 9.80 -9.98 6.71
N GLY A 139 8.77 -9.18 6.43
CA GLY A 139 7.44 -9.66 6.04
C GLY A 139 6.47 -9.87 7.20
N ASP A 140 6.89 -9.65 8.46
CA ASP A 140 6.02 -9.57 9.63
C ASP A 140 5.53 -8.13 9.85
N LEU A 141 4.52 -7.96 10.71
CA LEU A 141 4.09 -6.66 11.18
C LEU A 141 4.91 -6.19 12.38
N ARG A 142 5.00 -4.88 12.55
CA ARG A 142 5.51 -4.26 13.75
C ARG A 142 4.68 -4.70 14.96
N ARG A 143 5.32 -5.35 15.93
CA ARG A 143 4.70 -5.78 17.19
C ARG A 143 4.94 -4.75 18.28
N HIS A 144 3.87 -4.17 18.81
CA HIS A 144 3.91 -3.34 20.02
C HIS A 144 3.06 -4.01 21.11
N GLU A 145 3.50 -3.96 22.37
CA GLU A 145 2.69 -4.37 23.54
C GLU A 145 1.53 -3.40 23.86
N GLY A 146 1.08 -2.58 22.91
CA GLY A 146 0.01 -1.60 23.15
C GLY A 146 -0.47 -0.89 21.89
N ARG A 147 -1.73 -0.44 21.93
CA ARG A 147 -2.38 0.36 20.87
C ARG A 147 -1.66 1.71 20.73
N CYS A 148 -0.75 1.82 19.77
CA CYS A 148 -0.20 3.13 19.39
C CYS A 148 -0.77 3.56 18.04
N TYR A 149 -1.79 4.42 18.15
CA TYR A 149 -2.26 5.32 17.10
C TYR A 149 -1.15 6.31 16.79
N ILE A 150 -0.61 6.30 15.58
CA ILE A 150 0.09 7.49 15.08
C ILE A 150 -0.96 8.53 14.71
N HIS A 151 -1.35 9.38 15.66
CA HIS A 151 -1.73 10.73 15.29
C HIS A 151 -0.42 11.49 15.05
N SER A 152 0.20 11.33 13.89
CA SER A 152 1.33 12.19 13.53
C SER A 152 0.78 13.56 13.21
N GLN A 153 1.33 14.57 13.87
CA GLN A 153 1.06 16.00 13.77
C GLN A 153 1.43 16.60 12.39
N SER A 154 1.24 15.87 11.29
CA SER A 154 1.75 16.27 9.97
C SER A 154 0.89 17.32 9.26
N GLU A 155 -0.28 17.68 9.79
CA GLU A 155 -1.12 18.73 9.20
C GLU A 155 -0.39 20.09 9.21
N ALA A 156 0.33 20.40 10.30
CA ALA A 156 1.06 21.67 10.43
C ALA A 156 2.35 21.76 9.61
N GLU A 157 3.06 20.64 9.40
CA GLU A 157 4.30 20.62 8.61
C GLU A 157 4.04 20.53 7.09
N TYR A 158 2.96 19.85 6.66
CA TYR A 158 2.57 19.82 5.24
C TYR A 158 1.97 21.14 4.77
N ASP A 159 1.12 21.79 5.57
CA ASP A 159 0.55 23.11 5.21
C ASP A 159 1.64 24.18 5.03
N ALA A 160 2.74 24.08 5.79
CA ALA A 160 3.90 24.95 5.64
C ALA A 160 4.65 24.73 4.31
N HIS A 161 4.58 23.52 3.73
CA HIS A 161 5.24 23.20 2.47
C HIS A 161 4.34 23.42 1.23
N ALA A 162 3.03 23.22 1.36
CA ALA A 162 2.04 23.42 0.29
C ALA A 162 1.69 24.91 0.03
N ALA A 163 2.05 25.81 0.95
CA ALA A 163 1.87 27.26 0.81
C ALA A 163 3.06 27.99 0.14
N ARG A 164 3.99 27.27 -0.51
CA ARG A 164 5.10 27.85 -1.29
C ARG A 164 4.94 27.64 -2.78
#